data_AF-A0A838JMY6-F1
#
_entry.id   AF-A0A838JMY6-F1
#
_cell.length_a   1.000
_cell.length_b   1.000
_cell.length_c   1.000
_cell.angle_alpha   90.00
_cell.angle_beta   90.00
_cell.angle_gamma   90.00
#
_symmetry.space_group_name_H-M   'P 1'
#
loop_
_entity.id
_entity.type
_entity.pdbx_description
1 polymer ?
#
loop_
_entity_poly.entity_id
_entity_poly.type
_entity_poly.pdbx_seq_one_letter_code
_entity_poly.pdbx_strand_id
1 'polypeptide(L)'
;DRLVVLEQAMKASVRNFIVITNNYLSSYGQPMQVDAGVNVISSGEKNRLAMNWRRGSEIVGVRYQQLPGGEDLAVIYEVSNTCWQTPRPQ
;
A
#
# COMPACT_ATOMS: atom_id res chain seq x y z
N ASP A 1 14.41 -5.25 13.49
CA ASP A 1 14.18 -4.36 12.34
C ASP A 1 12.82 -3.69 12.45
N ARG A 2 12.79 -2.36 12.61
CA ARG A 2 11.54 -1.59 12.52
C ARG A 2 11.40 -1.10 11.09
N LEU A 3 10.40 -1.54 10.35
CA LEU A 3 10.11 -1.00 9.02
C LEU A 3 9.67 0.47 9.18
N VAL A 4 10.24 1.37 8.38
CA VAL A 4 9.72 2.73 8.27
C VAL A 4 8.71 2.71 7.13
N VAL A 5 7.46 3.05 7.46
CA VAL A 5 6.35 3.10 6.50
C VAL A 5 5.93 4.55 6.34
N LEU A 6 5.93 5.04 5.09
CA LEU A 6 5.38 6.32 4.71
C LEU A 6 4.09 6.08 3.91
N GLU A 7 2.97 6.58 4.42
CA GLU A 7 1.70 6.60 3.68
C GLU A 7 1.46 8.00 3.11
N GLN A 8 1.37 8.10 1.78
CA GLN A 8 1.01 9.32 1.07
C GLN A 8 -0.46 9.22 0.63
N ALA A 9 -1.32 10.04 1.22
CA ALA A 9 -2.70 10.17 0.80
C ALA A 9 -2.79 10.81 -0.59
N MET A 10 -3.60 10.23 -1.45
CA MET A 10 -3.86 10.69 -2.82
C MET A 10 -5.35 11.03 -2.96
N LYS A 11 -5.70 11.78 -4.02
CA LYS A 11 -7.11 12.04 -4.33
C LYS A 11 -7.82 10.71 -4.60
N ALA A 12 -8.71 10.32 -3.69
CA ALA A 12 -9.45 9.09 -3.79
C ALA A 12 -10.35 9.07 -5.04
N SER A 13 -10.13 8.08 -5.89
CA SER A 13 -11.04 7.64 -6.94
C SER A 13 -10.55 6.31 -7.51
N VAL A 14 -11.47 5.43 -7.91
CA VAL A 14 -11.15 4.20 -8.64
C VAL A 14 -10.32 4.51 -9.90
N ARG A 15 -10.65 5.61 -10.59
CA ARG A 15 -9.90 6.04 -11.78
C ARG A 15 -8.43 6.32 -11.46
N ASN A 16 -8.16 7.08 -10.39
CA ASN A 16 -6.79 7.37 -9.99
C ASN A 16 -6.06 6.11 -9.55
N PHE A 17 -6.73 5.20 -8.84
CA PHE A 17 -6.17 3.89 -8.49
C PHE A 17 -5.72 3.14 -9.75
N ILE A 18 -6.57 3.02 -10.77
CA ILE A 18 -6.22 2.32 -12.02
C ILE A 18 -5.03 2.98 -12.71
N VAL A 19 -5.01 4.31 -12.81
CA VAL A 19 -3.90 5.04 -13.45
C VAL A 19 -2.58 4.80 -12.71
N ILE A 20 -2.57 4.93 -11.38
CA ILE A 20 -1.38 4.75 -10.56
C ILE A 20 -0.89 3.30 -10.65
N THR A 21 -1.79 2.33 -10.45
CA THR A 21 -1.49 0.89 -10.54
C THR A 21 -0.93 0.51 -11.90
N ASN A 22 -1.50 1.02 -13.01
CA ASN A 22 -0.98 0.75 -14.35
C ASN A 22 0.43 1.32 -14.56
N ASN A 23 0.73 2.49 -13.99
CA ASN A 23 2.08 3.05 -14.04
C ASN A 23 3.08 2.16 -13.28
N TYR A 24 2.73 1.67 -12.09
CA TYR A 24 3.56 0.72 -11.34
C TYR A 24 3.69 -0.62 -12.07
N LEU A 25 2.61 -1.13 -12.66
CA LEU A 25 2.61 -2.35 -13.45
C LEU A 25 3.54 -2.24 -14.66
N SER A 26 3.51 -1.11 -15.37
CA SER A 26 4.39 -0.85 -16.50
C SER A 26 5.86 -0.69 -16.09
N SER A 27 6.13 -0.21 -14.87
CA SER A 27 7.49 0.10 -14.41
C SER A 27 8.18 -1.09 -13.73
N TYR A 28 7.42 -1.89 -12.99
CA TYR A 28 7.93 -2.95 -12.12
C TYR A 28 7.37 -4.34 -12.46
N GLY A 29 6.49 -4.46 -13.45
CA GLY A 29 5.84 -5.71 -13.82
C GLY A 29 4.72 -6.09 -12.85
N GLN A 30 4.46 -7.39 -12.73
CA GLN A 30 3.40 -7.89 -11.86
C GLN A 30 3.68 -7.57 -10.39
N PRO A 31 2.65 -7.19 -9.61
CA PRO A 31 2.81 -6.98 -8.18
C PRO A 31 3.27 -8.27 -7.49
N MET A 32 4.15 -8.13 -6.51
CA MET A 32 4.64 -9.24 -5.68
C MET A 32 3.53 -9.75 -4.74
N GLN A 33 2.61 -8.85 -4.35
CA GLN A 33 1.49 -9.18 -3.49
C GLN A 33 0.26 -8.36 -3.90
N VAL A 34 -0.90 -9.01 -3.90
CA VAL A 34 -2.20 -8.37 -4.08
C VAL A 34 -3.10 -8.80 -2.93
N ASP A 35 -3.53 -7.84 -2.12
CA ASP A 35 -4.45 -8.06 -1.02
C ASP A 35 -5.81 -7.44 -1.36
N ALA A 36 -6.79 -8.30 -1.64
CA ALA A 36 -8.18 -7.91 -1.82
C ALA A 36 -9.00 -8.42 -0.65
N GLY A 37 -9.87 -7.60 -0.09
CA GLY A 37 -10.71 -8.00 1.04
C GLY A 37 -11.96 -7.16 1.19
N VAL A 38 -13.02 -7.81 1.62
CA VAL A 38 -14.28 -7.18 2.02
C VAL A 38 -14.45 -7.40 3.51
N ASN A 39 -14.72 -6.34 4.25
CA ASN A 39 -14.97 -6.40 5.68
C ASN A 39 -16.29 -5.69 6.00
N VAL A 40 -17.09 -6.26 6.89
CA VAL A 40 -18.29 -5.58 7.40
C VAL A 40 -17.90 -4.81 8.65
N ILE A 41 -18.17 -3.50 8.65
CA ILE A 41 -17.94 -2.59 9.78
C ILE A 41 -19.28 -2.00 10.24
N SER A 42 -19.30 -1.33 11.39
CA SER A 42 -20.53 -0.77 11.97
C SER A 42 -21.24 0.23 11.05
N SER A 43 -20.52 0.88 10.14
CA SER A 43 -21.07 1.82 9.15
C SER A 43 -21.46 1.19 7.81
N GLY A 44 -21.22 -0.11 7.59
CA GLY A 44 -21.51 -0.83 6.33
C GLY A 44 -20.35 -1.67 5.82
N GLU A 45 -20.28 -1.90 4.51
CA GLU A 45 -19.21 -2.68 3.87
C GLU A 45 -17.97 -1.84 3.56
N LYS A 46 -16.80 -2.39 3.88
CA LYS A 46 -15.48 -1.84 3.56
C LYS A 46 -14.79 -2.76 2.56
N ASN A 47 -14.62 -2.28 1.34
CA ASN A 47 -13.85 -2.97 0.31
C ASN A 47 -12.42 -2.41 0.30
N ARG A 48 -11.42 -3.28 0.26
CA ARG A 48 -10.01 -2.91 0.19
C ARG A 48 -9.34 -3.68 -0.95
N LEU A 49 -8.52 -2.96 -1.70
CA LEU A 49 -7.59 -3.52 -2.67
C LEU A 49 -6.22 -2.88 -2.46
N ALA A 50 -5.20 -3.68 -2.23
CA ALA A 50 -3.82 -3.25 -2.15
C ALA A 50 -2.95 -4.06 -3.11
N MET A 51 -2.02 -3.39 -3.78
CA MET A 51 -1.03 -4.03 -4.64
C MET A 51 0.35 -3.53 -4.25
N ASN A 52 1.29 -4.45 -4.07
CA ASN A 52 2.64 -4.14 -3.63
C ASN A 52 3.67 -4.61 -4.67
N TRP A 53 4.62 -3.74 -4.97
CA TRP A 53 5.76 -4.00 -5.84
C TRP A 53 7.05 -3.89 -5.06
N ARG A 54 8.08 -4.59 -5.53
CA ARG A 54 9.44 -4.45 -5.01
C ARG A 54 10.21 -3.45 -5.86
N ARG A 55 10.70 -2.37 -5.23
CA ARG A 55 11.61 -1.38 -5.82
C ARG A 55 12.98 -1.52 -5.17
N GLY A 56 13.80 -2.45 -5.66
CA GLY A 56 15.11 -2.74 -5.08
C GLY A 56 15.01 -3.30 -3.65
N SER A 57 15.46 -2.51 -2.67
CA SER A 57 15.36 -2.80 -1.23
C SER A 57 14.08 -2.25 -0.57
N GLU A 58 13.24 -1.55 -1.31
CA GLU A 58 12.02 -0.91 -0.82
C GLU A 58 10.78 -1.64 -1.37
N ILE A 59 9.66 -1.54 -0.64
CA ILE A 59 8.36 -2.00 -1.10
C ILE A 59 7.51 -0.75 -1.38
N VAL A 60 6.87 -0.73 -2.54
CA VAL A 60 5.91 0.31 -2.89
C VAL A 60 4.54 -0.31 -3.03
N GLY A 61 3.58 0.14 -2.24
CA GLY A 61 2.20 -0.29 -2.23
C GLY A 61 1.26 0.77 -2.78
N VAL A 62 0.19 0.36 -3.44
CA VAL A 62 -0.95 1.22 -3.78
C VAL A 62 -2.19 0.60 -3.13
N ARG A 63 -2.87 1.35 -2.27
CA ARG A 63 -4.01 0.89 -1.49
C ARG A 63 -5.23 1.75 -1.79
N TYR A 64 -6.26 1.12 -2.33
CA TYR A 64 -7.59 1.68 -2.50
C TYR A 64 -8.55 1.07 -1.48
N GLN A 65 -9.37 1.92 -0.85
CA GLN A 65 -10.42 1.49 0.06
C GLN A 65 -11.72 2.21 -0.27
N GLN A 66 -12.81 1.46 -0.36
CA GLN A 66 -14.15 2.00 -0.45
C GLN A 66 -14.83 1.77 0.90
N LEU A 67 -15.24 2.86 1.52
CA LEU A 67 -16.02 2.91 2.75
C LEU A 67 -17.46 3.32 2.42
N PRO A 68 -18.44 3.03 3.29
CA PRO A 68 -19.84 3.40 3.05
C PRO A 68 -20.05 4.92 2.86
N GLY A 69 -19.20 5.74 3.47
CA GLY A 69 -19.27 7.20 3.40
C GLY A 69 -18.23 7.87 2.52
N GLY A 70 -17.42 7.11 1.77
CA GLY A 70 -16.37 7.70 0.93
C GLY A 70 -15.32 6.72 0.42
N GLU A 71 -14.32 7.24 -0.26
CA GLU A 71 -13.21 6.47 -0.82
C GLU A 71 -11.89 6.98 -0.21
N ASP A 72 -10.93 6.08 -0.09
CA ASP A 72 -9.55 6.38 0.31
C ASP A 72 -8.58 5.76 -0.69
N LEU A 73 -7.50 6.48 -0.98
CA LEU A 73 -6.44 6.05 -1.87
C LEU A 73 -5.11 6.54 -1.30
N ALA A 74 -4.20 5.59 -1.04
CA ALA A 74 -2.88 5.88 -0.52
C ALA A 74 -1.81 5.13 -1.31
N VAL A 75 -0.66 5.78 -1.48
CA VAL A 75 0.59 5.12 -1.90
C VAL A 75 1.43 4.91 -0.65
N ILE A 76 1.93 3.69 -0.48
CA ILE A 76 2.66 3.24 0.69
C ILE A 76 4.10 2.99 0.26
N TYR A 77 5.06 3.53 0.99
CA TYR A 77 6.48 3.25 0.80
C TYR A 77 7.01 2.61 2.08
N GLU A 78 7.49 1.38 1.97
CA GLU A 78 8.10 0.67 3.09
C GLU A 78 9.59 0.49 2.83
N VAL A 79 10.40 0.92 3.79
CA VAL A 79 11.86 0.80 3.74
C VAL A 79 12.35 0.09 4.98
N SER A 80 13.27 -0.85 4.80
CA SER A 80 14.01 -1.46 5.91
C SER A 80 14.87 -0.41 6.60
N ASN A 81 14.63 -0.17 7.89
CA ASN A 81 15.41 0.80 8.67
C ASN A 81 16.80 0.24 8.96
N THR A 82 17.80 0.74 8.25
CA THR A 82 19.23 0.47 8.52
C THR A 82 19.82 1.42 9.56
N CYS A 83 19.06 2.42 10.04
CA CYS A 83 19.58 3.51 10.87
C CYS A 83 19.64 3.20 12.37
N TRP A 84 19.13 2.04 12.81
CA TRP A 84 19.28 1.57 14.19
C TRP A 84 19.73 0.11 14.21
N GLN A 85 21.01 -0.12 14.51
CA GLN A 85 21.50 -1.45 14.86
C GLN A 85 20.83 -1.87 16.16
N THR A 86 20.06 -2.96 16.12
CA THR A 86 19.59 -3.59 17.36
C THR A 86 20.82 -4.17 18.06
N PRO A 87 21.17 -3.79 19.30
CA PRO A 87 22.28 -4.39 20.01
C PRO A 87 22.03 -5.89 20.12
N ARG A 88 22.92 -6.70 19.56
CA ARG A 88 22.86 -8.16 19.75
C ARG A 88 23.38 -8.45 21.17
N PRO A 89 22.64 -9.17 22.02
CA PRO A 89 23.22 -9.66 23.27
C PRO A 89 24.38 -10.61 22.93
N GLN A 90 25.53 -10.36 23.57
CA GLN A 90 26.71 -11.24 23.52
C GLN A 90 26.45 -12.52 24.30
#